data_AF-A0A166QIS3-F1
#
_entry.id   AF-A0A166QIS3-F1
#
_cell.length_a   1.000
_cell.length_b   1.000
_cell.length_c   1.000
_cell.angle_alpha   90.00
_cell.angle_beta   90.00
_cell.angle_gamma   90.00
#
_symmetry.space_group_name_H-M   'P 1'
#
loop_
_entity.id
_entity.type
_entity.pdbx_description
1 polymer ?
#
loop_
_entity_poly.entity_id
_entity_poly.type
_entity_poly.pdbx_seq_one_letter_code
_entity_poly.pdbx_strand_id
1 'polypeptide(L)'
;MVASAGCDPDRITVTGRLPGLLAELGELQGEKVTLDADITATSTELGRLNDIARQECNGTPGTGLSRRVGVGVNCTRNRQEADEYATAKDLPAMQTRQTQLGGDIVRRQQEIAGAQVEYRAQRDTSIRGLVAERRSHQREIGLLERLEALGKLTGSHPHLRFAEWAIRIFFVLIDCLPVLVKLFSGTTRYERLVDDRLVYGERRHRRRLQVMEYRDEKDALAEKDKIDESHRRRSASRDAEMFDDIDRLTERLLARPPSPAAPTGGQGPGRR
;
A
#
# COMPACT_ATOMS: atom_id res chain seq x y z
N MET A 1 -19.54 -27.55 -2.55
CA MET A 1 -19.95 -26.49 -3.50
C MET A 1 -20.01 -25.18 -2.72
N VAL A 2 -19.04 -24.28 -2.93
CA VAL A 2 -19.06 -22.95 -2.30
C VAL A 2 -19.56 -21.97 -3.36
N ALA A 3 -20.80 -21.52 -3.20
CA ALA A 3 -21.38 -20.47 -4.03
C ALA A 3 -20.88 -19.12 -3.50
N SER A 4 -19.90 -18.52 -4.18
CA SER A 4 -19.56 -17.12 -3.96
C SER A 4 -20.63 -16.24 -4.62
N ALA A 5 -21.47 -15.61 -3.81
CA ALA A 5 -22.39 -14.56 -4.25
C ALA A 5 -21.57 -13.36 -4.73
N GLY A 6 -21.47 -13.15 -6.05
CA GLY A 6 -20.73 -12.02 -6.62
C GLY A 6 -20.32 -12.15 -8.10
N CYS A 7 -20.37 -13.33 -8.69
CA CYS A 7 -19.93 -13.55 -10.09
C CYS A 7 -21.07 -13.79 -11.11
N ASP A 8 -22.31 -13.42 -10.78
CA ASP A 8 -23.48 -13.77 -11.60
C ASP A 8 -23.60 -13.09 -12.98
N PRO A 9 -23.23 -11.80 -13.19
CA PRO A 9 -23.44 -11.18 -14.50
C PRO A 9 -22.46 -11.65 -15.59
N ASP A 10 -21.36 -12.32 -15.23
CA ASP A 10 -20.28 -12.71 -16.16
C ASP A 10 -20.12 -14.23 -16.30
N ARG A 11 -21.18 -15.01 -16.02
CA ARG A 11 -21.17 -16.46 -16.18
C ARG A 11 -21.18 -16.86 -17.66
N ILE A 12 -20.00 -17.22 -18.17
CA ILE A 12 -19.87 -17.91 -19.45
C ILE A 12 -20.26 -19.38 -19.23
N THR A 13 -21.46 -19.74 -19.70
CA THR A 13 -21.91 -21.14 -19.67
C THR A 13 -21.28 -21.87 -20.85
N VAL A 14 -20.15 -22.54 -20.60
CA VAL A 14 -19.52 -23.40 -21.61
C VAL A 14 -20.06 -24.82 -21.42
N THR A 15 -21.03 -25.20 -22.23
CA THR A 15 -21.51 -26.59 -22.35
C THR A 15 -20.39 -27.44 -22.93
N GLY A 16 -19.93 -28.45 -22.19
CA GLY A 16 -18.81 -29.29 -22.63
C GLY A 16 -19.01 -30.76 -22.24
N ARG A 17 -18.52 -31.66 -23.10
CA ARG A 17 -18.53 -33.12 -22.89
C ARG A 17 -17.51 -33.57 -21.83
N LEU A 18 -16.65 -32.66 -21.36
CA LEU A 18 -15.50 -32.95 -20.48
C LEU A 18 -15.87 -33.63 -19.15
N PRO A 19 -16.90 -33.20 -18.39
CA PRO A 19 -17.27 -33.89 -17.15
C PRO A 19 -17.73 -35.33 -17.37
N GLY A 20 -18.47 -35.59 -18.46
CA GLY A 20 -18.90 -36.94 -18.84
C GLY A 20 -17.71 -37.84 -19.20
N LEU A 21 -16.78 -37.33 -20.01
CA LEU A 21 -15.57 -38.08 -20.37
C LEU A 21 -14.70 -38.43 -19.16
N LEU A 22 -14.60 -37.53 -18.17
CA LEU A 22 -13.87 -37.79 -16.93
C LEU A 22 -14.54 -38.85 -16.06
N ALA A 23 -15.88 -38.85 -15.98
CA ALA A 23 -16.63 -39.87 -15.25
C ALA A 23 -16.45 -41.24 -15.91
N GLU A 24 -16.62 -41.32 -17.23
CA GLU A 24 -16.44 -42.56 -18.00
C GLU A 24 -15.00 -43.10 -17.91
N LEU A 25 -13.98 -42.22 -17.89
CA LEU A 25 -12.59 -42.64 -17.65
C LEU A 25 -12.43 -43.27 -16.26
N GLY A 26 -13.06 -42.68 -15.24
CA GLY A 26 -13.05 -43.22 -13.88
C GLY A 26 -13.71 -44.59 -13.78
N GLU A 27 -14.84 -44.79 -14.48
CA GLU A 27 -15.52 -46.09 -14.56
C GLU A 27 -14.64 -47.16 -15.21
N LEU A 28 -14.02 -46.85 -16.36
CA LEU A 28 -13.11 -47.77 -17.05
C LEU A 28 -11.89 -48.12 -16.19
N GLN A 29 -11.34 -47.15 -15.47
CA GLN A 29 -10.26 -47.38 -14.52
C GLN A 29 -10.70 -48.29 -13.36
N GLY A 30 -11.90 -48.07 -12.84
CA GLY A 30 -12.50 -48.93 -11.81
C GLY A 30 -12.67 -50.37 -12.29
N GLU A 31 -13.28 -50.56 -13.47
CA GLU A 31 -13.48 -51.89 -14.08
C GLU A 31 -12.14 -52.61 -14.28
N LYS A 32 -11.11 -51.89 -14.75
CA LYS A 32 -9.77 -52.45 -14.93
C LYS A 32 -9.16 -52.92 -13.62
N VAL A 33 -9.29 -52.14 -12.54
CA VAL A 33 -8.76 -52.53 -11.21
C VAL A 33 -9.44 -53.81 -10.70
N THR A 34 -10.76 -53.90 -10.84
CA THR A 34 -11.50 -55.12 -10.46
C THR A 34 -11.06 -56.33 -11.27
N LEU A 35 -10.95 -56.17 -12.60
CA LEU A 35 -10.54 -57.26 -13.47
C LEU A 35 -9.08 -57.70 -13.21
N ASP A 36 -8.17 -56.76 -12.96
CA ASP A 36 -6.77 -57.06 -12.62
C ASP A 36 -6.69 -57.87 -11.31
N ALA A 37 -7.53 -57.58 -10.32
CA ALA A 37 -7.63 -58.34 -9.08
C ALA A 37 -8.16 -59.76 -9.32
N ASP A 38 -9.21 -59.92 -10.14
CA ASP A 38 -9.79 -61.21 -10.48
C ASP A 38 -8.82 -62.11 -11.26
N ILE A 39 -8.09 -61.54 -12.22
CA ILE A 39 -7.02 -62.23 -12.97
C ILE A 39 -5.94 -62.71 -11.99
N THR A 40 -5.53 -61.86 -11.05
CA THR A 40 -4.47 -62.20 -10.07
C THR A 40 -4.91 -63.34 -9.14
N ALA A 41 -6.13 -63.25 -8.61
CA ALA A 41 -6.70 -64.29 -7.75
C ALA A 41 -6.85 -65.62 -8.50
N THR A 42 -7.37 -65.57 -9.73
CA THR A 42 -7.54 -66.75 -10.58
C THR A 42 -6.20 -67.39 -10.95
N SER A 43 -5.22 -66.58 -11.35
CA SER A 43 -3.87 -67.05 -11.70
C SER A 43 -3.16 -67.69 -10.51
N THR A 44 -3.34 -67.12 -9.31
CA THR A 44 -2.76 -67.67 -8.07
C THR A 44 -3.34 -69.03 -7.74
N GLU A 45 -4.67 -69.18 -7.82
CA GLU A 45 -5.32 -70.47 -7.56
C GLU A 45 -4.97 -71.52 -8.62
N LEU A 46 -4.94 -71.13 -9.90
CA LEU A 46 -4.49 -72.01 -10.97
C LEU A 46 -3.02 -72.43 -10.78
N GLY A 47 -2.16 -71.53 -10.32
CA GLY A 47 -0.79 -71.84 -9.93
C GLY A 47 -0.72 -72.90 -8.82
N ARG A 48 -1.55 -72.76 -7.78
CA ARG A 48 -1.67 -73.72 -6.68
C ARG A 48 -2.10 -75.11 -7.16
N LEU A 49 -3.12 -75.19 -8.03
CA LEU A 49 -3.59 -76.45 -8.61
C LEU A 49 -2.51 -77.12 -9.47
N ASN A 50 -1.83 -76.34 -10.31
CA ASN A 50 -0.70 -76.83 -11.11
C ASN A 50 0.46 -77.33 -10.25
N ASP A 51 0.76 -76.65 -9.15
CA ASP A 51 1.79 -77.08 -8.20
C ASP A 51 1.43 -78.41 -7.53
N ILE A 52 0.17 -78.60 -7.13
CA ILE A 52 -0.32 -79.88 -6.59
C ILE A 52 -0.22 -80.98 -7.64
N ALA A 53 -0.64 -80.71 -8.88
CA ALA A 53 -0.51 -81.66 -9.97
C ALA A 53 0.96 -82.03 -10.20
N ARG A 54 1.87 -81.05 -10.27
CA ARG A 54 3.31 -81.28 -10.45
C ARG A 54 3.91 -82.10 -9.29
N GLN A 55 3.58 -81.77 -8.06
CA GLN A 55 4.07 -82.49 -6.87
C GLN A 55 3.57 -83.94 -6.84
N GLU A 56 2.31 -84.19 -7.18
CA GLU A 56 1.74 -85.54 -7.28
C GLU A 56 2.45 -86.35 -8.36
N CYS A 57 2.61 -85.81 -9.56
CA CYS A 57 3.26 -86.51 -10.67
C CYS A 57 4.75 -86.77 -10.39
N ASN A 58 5.41 -85.90 -9.63
CA ASN A 58 6.81 -86.04 -9.24
C ASN A 58 7.00 -86.90 -7.98
N GLY A 59 5.93 -87.45 -7.39
CA GLY A 59 6.00 -88.25 -6.16
C GLY A 59 6.52 -87.48 -4.94
N THR A 60 6.35 -86.16 -4.91
CA THR A 60 6.82 -85.33 -3.80
C THR A 60 6.01 -85.62 -2.52
N PRO A 61 6.64 -85.72 -1.34
CA PRO A 61 5.90 -85.88 -0.09
C PRO A 61 5.02 -84.67 0.21
N GLY A 62 3.73 -84.90 0.50
CA GLY A 62 2.80 -83.86 0.90
C GLY A 62 1.46 -84.41 1.40
N THR A 63 0.67 -83.57 2.05
CA THR A 63 -0.68 -83.92 2.51
C THR A 63 -1.60 -84.13 1.30
N GLY A 64 -2.28 -85.28 1.23
CA GLY A 64 -3.17 -85.60 0.12
C GLY A 64 -2.48 -86.08 -1.16
N LEU A 65 -1.16 -86.32 -1.13
CA LEU A 65 -0.37 -86.82 -2.27
C LEU A 65 0.00 -88.30 -2.10
N SER A 66 0.11 -89.05 -3.21
CA SER A 66 0.40 -90.49 -3.19
C SER A 66 1.87 -90.85 -2.98
N ARG A 67 2.79 -89.88 -3.14
CA ARG A 67 4.25 -90.05 -3.10
C ARG A 67 4.81 -91.03 -4.13
N ARG A 68 4.06 -91.30 -5.21
CA ARG A 68 4.49 -92.18 -6.30
C ARG A 68 4.86 -91.33 -7.51
N VAL A 69 6.08 -91.52 -8.01
CA VAL A 69 6.53 -90.86 -9.23
C VAL A 69 5.81 -91.46 -10.44
N GLY A 70 5.33 -90.61 -11.35
CA GLY A 70 4.76 -91.01 -12.63
C GLY A 70 3.35 -90.44 -12.89
N VAL A 71 2.85 -90.67 -14.11
CA VAL A 71 1.53 -90.21 -14.55
C VAL A 71 0.47 -91.25 -14.19
N GLY A 72 0.14 -91.34 -12.91
CA GLY A 72 -0.96 -92.17 -12.40
C GLY A 72 -2.34 -91.50 -12.46
N VAL A 73 -3.35 -92.19 -11.94
CA VAL A 73 -4.75 -91.67 -11.89
C VAL A 73 -4.84 -90.36 -11.12
N ASN A 74 -4.17 -90.24 -9.96
CA ASN A 74 -4.17 -89.01 -9.17
C ASN A 74 -3.48 -87.84 -9.88
N CYS A 75 -2.33 -88.09 -10.52
CA CYS A 75 -1.63 -87.07 -11.34
C CYS A 75 -2.53 -86.58 -12.47
N THR A 76 -3.22 -87.50 -13.16
CA THR A 76 -4.16 -87.16 -14.25
C THR A 76 -5.36 -86.36 -13.73
N ARG A 77 -5.97 -86.79 -12.62
CA ARG A 77 -7.08 -86.08 -11.98
C ARG A 77 -6.70 -84.65 -11.56
N ASN A 78 -5.55 -84.48 -10.90
CA ASN A 78 -5.12 -83.15 -10.44
C ASN A 78 -4.77 -82.22 -11.61
N ARG A 79 -4.25 -82.76 -12.73
CA ARG A 79 -4.07 -81.98 -13.97
C ARG A 79 -5.40 -81.58 -14.59
N GLN A 80 -6.33 -82.52 -14.68
CA GLN A 80 -7.67 -82.26 -15.19
C GLN A 80 -8.40 -81.20 -14.36
N GLU A 81 -8.26 -81.23 -13.02
CA GLU A 81 -8.82 -80.20 -12.13
C GLU A 81 -8.24 -78.81 -12.44
N ALA A 82 -6.93 -78.71 -12.69
CA ALA A 82 -6.30 -77.44 -13.09
C ALA A 82 -6.80 -76.96 -14.47
N ASP A 83 -6.93 -77.86 -15.44
CA ASP A 83 -7.42 -77.55 -16.80
C ASP A 83 -8.90 -77.15 -16.79
N GLU A 84 -9.73 -77.85 -16.01
CA GLU A 84 -11.14 -77.53 -15.79
C GLU A 84 -11.28 -76.17 -15.11
N TYR A 85 -10.46 -75.87 -14.10
CA TYR A 85 -10.46 -74.56 -13.45
C TYR A 85 -10.06 -73.44 -14.42
N ALA A 86 -9.00 -73.63 -15.21
CA ALA A 86 -8.55 -72.66 -16.21
C ALA A 86 -9.64 -72.36 -17.26
N THR A 87 -10.34 -73.42 -17.70
CA THR A 87 -11.44 -73.32 -18.67
C THR A 87 -12.67 -72.66 -18.05
N ALA A 88 -13.05 -73.06 -16.83
CA ALA A 88 -14.23 -72.54 -16.14
C ALA A 88 -14.09 -71.04 -15.78
N LYS A 89 -12.86 -70.57 -15.56
CA LYS A 89 -12.58 -69.16 -15.25
C LYS A 89 -12.27 -68.32 -16.47
N ASP A 90 -12.11 -68.93 -17.64
CA ASP A 90 -11.82 -68.26 -18.92
C ASP A 90 -10.74 -67.17 -18.81
N LEU A 91 -9.59 -67.56 -18.22
CA LEU A 91 -8.45 -66.67 -18.03
C LEU A 91 -8.01 -65.97 -19.34
N PRO A 92 -8.02 -66.64 -20.52
CA PRO A 92 -7.71 -65.97 -21.79
C PRO A 92 -8.69 -64.85 -22.16
N ALA A 93 -9.99 -65.02 -21.92
CA ALA A 93 -10.97 -63.95 -22.15
C ALA A 93 -10.76 -62.78 -21.18
N MET A 94 -10.46 -63.05 -19.91
CA MET A 94 -10.14 -62.00 -18.94
C MET A 94 -8.91 -61.17 -19.37
N GLN A 95 -7.83 -61.83 -19.81
CA GLN A 95 -6.62 -61.15 -20.31
C GLN A 95 -6.89 -60.32 -21.59
N THR A 96 -7.75 -60.84 -22.46
CA THR A 96 -8.19 -60.12 -23.66
C THR A 96 -8.98 -58.86 -23.26
N ARG A 97 -9.93 -58.99 -22.32
CA ARG A 97 -10.71 -57.87 -21.79
C ARG A 97 -9.82 -56.84 -21.10
N GLN A 98 -8.82 -57.27 -20.34
CA GLN A 98 -7.84 -56.40 -19.69
C GLN A 98 -7.10 -55.52 -20.71
N THR A 99 -6.70 -56.12 -21.83
CA THR A 99 -6.03 -55.40 -22.92
C THR A 99 -6.98 -54.41 -23.61
N GLN A 100 -8.22 -54.82 -23.85
CA GLN A 100 -9.26 -53.95 -24.42
C GLN A 100 -9.53 -52.72 -23.53
N LEU A 101 -9.73 -52.92 -22.23
CA LEU A 101 -9.89 -51.82 -21.26
C LEU A 101 -8.69 -50.87 -21.26
N GLY A 102 -7.47 -51.40 -21.38
CA GLY A 102 -6.27 -50.58 -21.53
C GLY A 102 -6.33 -49.68 -22.77
N GLY A 103 -6.75 -50.23 -23.92
CA GLY A 103 -6.96 -49.47 -25.15
C GLY A 103 -8.07 -48.40 -25.02
N ASP A 104 -9.18 -48.76 -24.36
CA ASP A 104 -10.30 -47.86 -24.13
C ASP A 104 -9.93 -46.68 -23.24
N ILE A 105 -9.15 -46.92 -22.18
CA ILE A 105 -8.61 -45.88 -21.29
C ILE A 105 -7.74 -44.90 -22.08
N VAL A 106 -6.82 -45.40 -22.90
CA VAL A 106 -5.93 -44.54 -23.71
C VAL A 106 -6.73 -43.71 -24.70
N ARG A 107 -7.69 -44.32 -25.40
CA ARG A 107 -8.59 -43.62 -26.32
C ARG A 107 -9.38 -42.52 -25.60
N ARG A 108 -9.95 -42.82 -24.43
CA ARG A 108 -10.71 -41.83 -23.66
C ARG A 108 -9.84 -40.67 -23.16
N GLN A 109 -8.60 -40.94 -22.76
CA GLN A 109 -7.64 -39.91 -22.39
C GLN A 109 -7.32 -38.96 -23.56
N GLN A 110 -7.21 -39.49 -24.77
CA GLN A 110 -7.02 -38.67 -25.98
C GLN A 110 -8.24 -37.79 -26.27
N GLU A 111 -9.45 -38.32 -26.13
CA GLU A 111 -10.68 -37.55 -26.29
C GLU A 111 -10.81 -36.44 -25.23
N ILE A 112 -10.42 -36.70 -23.98
CA ILE A 112 -10.35 -35.69 -22.91
C ILE A 112 -9.39 -34.58 -23.30
N ALA A 113 -8.19 -34.92 -23.79
CA ALA A 113 -7.21 -33.93 -24.22
C ALA A 113 -7.75 -33.07 -25.37
N GLY A 114 -8.41 -33.68 -26.37
CA GLY A 114 -9.08 -32.97 -27.45
C GLY A 114 -10.19 -32.04 -26.95
N ALA A 115 -11.09 -32.54 -26.10
CA ALA A 115 -12.17 -31.76 -25.51
C ALA A 115 -11.65 -30.59 -24.66
N GLN A 116 -10.52 -30.74 -23.97
CA GLN A 116 -9.88 -29.63 -23.24
C GLN A 116 -9.37 -28.54 -24.16
N VAL A 117 -8.77 -28.90 -25.30
CA VAL A 117 -8.29 -27.92 -26.30
C VAL A 117 -9.48 -27.16 -26.89
N GLU A 118 -10.54 -27.87 -27.30
CA GLU A 118 -11.76 -27.25 -27.81
C GLU A 118 -12.42 -26.33 -26.78
N TYR A 119 -12.54 -26.79 -25.53
CA TYR A 119 -13.08 -26.00 -24.44
C TYR A 119 -12.29 -24.70 -24.22
N ARG A 120 -10.96 -24.78 -24.21
CA ARG A 120 -10.09 -23.59 -24.09
C ARG A 120 -10.28 -22.64 -25.27
N ALA A 121 -10.32 -23.16 -26.49
CA ALA A 121 -10.53 -22.35 -27.69
C ALA A 121 -11.89 -21.63 -27.68
N GLN A 122 -12.97 -22.33 -27.27
CA GLN A 122 -14.31 -21.74 -27.13
C GLN A 122 -14.34 -20.67 -26.05
N ARG A 123 -13.71 -20.94 -24.89
CA ARG A 123 -13.60 -19.97 -23.80
C ARG A 123 -12.83 -18.73 -24.24
N ASP A 124 -11.68 -18.89 -24.89
CA ASP A 124 -10.86 -17.77 -25.35
C ASP A 124 -11.56 -16.93 -26.42
N THR A 125 -12.36 -17.58 -27.27
CA THR A 125 -13.21 -16.89 -28.26
C THR A 125 -14.31 -16.09 -27.57
N SER A 126 -14.99 -16.68 -26.59
CA SER A 126 -16.05 -16.02 -25.82
C SER A 126 -15.50 -14.82 -25.03
N ILE A 127 -14.34 -14.99 -24.38
CA ILE A 127 -13.65 -13.91 -23.66
C ILE A 127 -13.25 -12.80 -24.63
N ARG A 128 -12.64 -13.15 -25.77
CA ARG A 128 -12.27 -12.13 -26.78
C ARG A 128 -13.49 -11.38 -27.31
N GLY A 129 -14.60 -12.07 -27.54
CA GLY A 129 -15.88 -11.46 -27.91
C GLY A 129 -16.37 -10.45 -26.86
N LEU A 130 -16.48 -10.88 -25.60
CA LEU A 130 -16.89 -10.02 -24.48
C LEU A 130 -15.95 -8.82 -24.28
N VAL A 131 -14.63 -9.02 -24.42
CA VAL A 131 -13.65 -7.94 -24.31
C VAL A 131 -13.78 -6.97 -25.49
N ALA A 132 -13.98 -7.46 -26.71
CA ALA A 132 -14.16 -6.62 -27.90
C ALA A 132 -15.47 -5.81 -27.82
N GLU A 133 -16.56 -6.45 -27.41
CA GLU A 133 -17.85 -5.80 -27.15
C GLU A 133 -17.70 -4.70 -26.10
N ARG A 134 -17.11 -5.00 -24.94
CA ARG A 134 -16.87 -3.99 -23.90
C ARG A 134 -15.96 -2.86 -24.37
N ARG A 135 -14.90 -3.16 -25.14
CA ARG A 135 -14.04 -2.13 -25.75
C ARG A 135 -14.79 -1.26 -26.74
N SER A 136 -15.75 -1.81 -27.47
CA SER A 136 -16.57 -1.03 -28.42
C SER A 136 -17.54 -0.07 -27.71
N HIS A 137 -18.04 -0.46 -26.52
CA HIS A 137 -18.84 0.41 -25.66
C HIS A 137 -18.00 1.43 -24.89
N GLN A 138 -16.73 1.11 -24.63
CA GLN A 138 -15.73 2.02 -24.05
C GLN A 138 -15.10 2.87 -25.16
N ARG A 139 -15.83 3.89 -25.66
CA ARG A 139 -15.19 4.99 -26.39
C ARG A 139 -14.02 5.52 -25.56
N GLU A 140 -12.90 5.83 -26.23
CA GLU A 140 -11.59 6.18 -25.66
C GLU A 140 -11.67 6.64 -24.21
N ILE A 141 -11.44 5.69 -23.29
CA ILE A 141 -11.40 5.95 -21.85
C ILE A 141 -10.33 7.03 -21.63
N GLY A 142 -10.80 8.25 -21.37
CA GLY A 142 -9.96 9.40 -21.08
C GLY A 142 -9.10 9.16 -19.85
N LEU A 143 -8.01 9.92 -19.73
CA LEU A 143 -7.06 9.81 -18.61
C LEU A 143 -7.76 9.91 -17.24
N LEU A 144 -8.84 10.71 -17.15
CA LEU A 144 -9.66 10.91 -15.96
C LEU A 144 -10.38 9.63 -15.51
N GLU A 145 -11.02 8.92 -16.43
CA GLU A 145 -11.70 7.66 -16.11
C GLU A 145 -10.69 6.57 -15.70
N ARG A 146 -9.46 6.60 -16.25
CA ARG A 146 -8.38 5.69 -15.85
C ARG A 146 -7.88 5.99 -14.44
N LEU A 147 -7.75 7.27 -14.08
CA LEU A 147 -7.41 7.70 -12.73
C LEU A 147 -8.52 7.35 -11.74
N GLU A 148 -9.78 7.47 -12.14
CA GLU A 148 -10.92 7.06 -11.31
C GLU A 148 -11.00 5.53 -11.16
N ALA A 149 -10.76 4.77 -12.23
CA ALA A 149 -10.69 3.32 -12.18
C ALA A 149 -9.51 2.84 -11.31
N LEU A 150 -8.35 3.48 -11.42
CA LEU A 150 -7.19 3.23 -10.55
C LEU A 150 -7.54 3.57 -9.10
N GLY A 151 -8.20 4.69 -8.84
CA GLY A 151 -8.70 5.06 -7.51
C GLY A 151 -9.69 4.05 -6.92
N LYS A 152 -10.65 3.58 -7.72
CA LYS A 152 -11.61 2.53 -7.33
C LYS A 152 -10.91 1.19 -7.06
N LEU A 153 -9.93 0.81 -7.89
CA LEU A 153 -9.15 -0.42 -7.69
C LEU A 153 -8.29 -0.33 -6.42
N THR A 154 -7.67 0.83 -6.18
CA THR A 154 -6.88 1.13 -4.98
C THR A 154 -7.74 1.12 -3.71
N GLY A 155 -9.00 1.57 -3.80
CA GLY A 155 -9.97 1.51 -2.70
C GLY A 155 -10.40 0.09 -2.33
N SER A 156 -10.37 -0.84 -3.28
CA SER A 156 -10.83 -2.23 -3.10
C SER A 156 -9.77 -3.22 -2.61
N HIS A 157 -8.47 -2.90 -2.76
CA HIS A 157 -7.38 -3.81 -2.43
C HIS A 157 -6.51 -3.26 -1.28
N PRO A 158 -6.56 -3.87 -0.07
CA PRO A 158 -5.88 -3.34 1.12
C PRO A 158 -4.36 -3.26 0.98
N HIS A 159 -3.77 -4.08 0.12
CA HIS A 159 -2.34 -4.07 -0.19
C HIS A 159 -1.89 -2.78 -0.89
N LEU A 160 -2.71 -2.20 -1.77
CA LEU A 160 -2.38 -0.96 -2.46
C LEU A 160 -2.51 0.25 -1.53
N ARG A 161 -3.48 0.26 -0.61
CA ARG A 161 -3.56 1.25 0.47
C ARG A 161 -2.35 1.21 1.39
N PHE A 162 -1.85 0.01 1.70
CA PHE A 162 -0.63 -0.14 2.48
C PHE A 162 0.59 0.43 1.74
N ALA A 163 0.72 0.15 0.43
CA ALA A 163 1.81 0.70 -0.38
C ALA A 163 1.77 2.23 -0.45
N GLU A 164 0.58 2.83 -0.63
CA GLU A 164 0.40 4.28 -0.62
C GLU A 164 0.81 4.88 0.73
N TRP A 165 0.37 4.29 1.84
CA TRP A 165 0.73 4.75 3.18
C TRP A 165 2.23 4.57 3.47
N ALA A 166 2.84 3.49 2.98
CA ALA A 166 4.27 3.25 3.13
C ALA A 166 5.10 4.34 2.42
N ILE A 167 4.70 4.77 1.22
CA ILE A 167 5.37 5.86 0.50
C ILE A 167 5.21 7.18 1.26
N ARG A 168 4.01 7.48 1.78
CA ARG A 168 3.77 8.69 2.60
C ARG A 168 4.63 8.71 3.86
N ILE A 169 4.70 7.59 4.59
CA ILE A 169 5.57 7.46 5.78
C ILE A 169 7.04 7.61 5.38
N PHE A 170 7.45 7.03 4.26
CA PHE A 170 8.84 7.10 3.80
C PHE A 170 9.27 8.54 3.50
N PHE A 171 8.44 9.34 2.82
CA PHE A 171 8.72 10.76 2.61
C PHE A 171 8.78 11.54 3.92
N VAL A 172 7.85 11.30 4.85
CA VAL A 172 7.89 11.91 6.19
C VAL A 172 9.18 11.54 6.94
N LEU A 173 9.64 10.29 6.84
CA LEU A 173 10.88 9.85 7.46
C LEU A 173 12.11 10.50 6.83
N ILE A 174 12.15 10.67 5.50
CA ILE A 174 13.23 11.39 4.81
C ILE A 174 13.28 12.84 5.25
N ASP A 175 12.13 13.51 5.31
CA ASP A 175 12.05 14.92 5.71
C ASP A 175 12.37 15.11 7.22
N CYS A 176 12.07 14.11 8.05
CA CYS A 176 12.42 14.12 9.47
C CYS A 176 13.85 13.62 9.76
N LEU A 177 14.55 13.04 8.79
CA LEU A 177 15.91 12.50 8.94
C LEU A 177 16.92 13.57 9.41
N PRO A 178 16.92 14.81 8.90
CA PRO A 178 17.80 15.87 9.39
C PRO A 178 17.52 16.24 10.86
N VAL A 179 16.25 16.19 11.28
CA VAL A 179 15.83 16.45 12.66
C VAL A 179 16.29 15.32 13.58
N LEU A 180 16.14 14.07 13.15
CA LEU A 180 16.61 12.90 13.90
C LEU A 180 18.14 12.90 14.01
N VAL A 181 18.86 13.20 12.92
CA VAL A 181 20.33 13.34 12.95
C VAL A 181 20.74 14.47 13.87
N LYS A 182 20.03 15.60 13.87
CA LYS A 182 20.30 16.72 14.79
C LYS A 182 20.02 16.35 16.25
N LEU A 183 18.99 15.55 16.52
CA LEU A 183 18.65 15.07 17.86
C LEU A 183 19.69 14.07 18.39
N PHE A 184 20.15 13.14 17.54
CA PHE A 184 21.13 12.12 17.92
C PHE A 184 22.58 12.60 17.90
N SER A 185 22.91 13.64 17.13
CA SER A 185 24.29 14.14 17.01
C SER A 185 24.79 14.89 18.25
N GLY A 186 23.94 15.17 19.24
CA GLY A 186 24.32 15.91 20.45
C GLY A 186 24.88 17.32 20.16
N THR A 187 25.15 18.11 21.20
CA THR A 187 25.70 19.48 21.04
C THR A 187 27.07 19.40 20.37
N THR A 188 27.11 19.64 19.06
CA THR A 188 28.34 19.56 18.28
C THR A 188 29.29 20.70 18.68
N ARG A 189 30.62 20.51 18.53
CA ARG A 189 31.62 21.57 18.81
C ARG A 189 31.34 22.88 18.07
N TYR A 190 30.59 22.82 16.97
CA TYR A 190 30.17 23.99 16.20
C TYR A 190 29.18 24.86 16.98
N GLU A 191 28.20 24.27 17.66
CA GLU A 191 27.23 25.01 18.48
C GLU A 191 27.91 25.72 19.65
N ARG A 192 28.90 25.08 20.29
CA ARG A 192 29.70 25.74 21.35
C ARG A 192 30.51 26.94 20.82
N LEU A 193 31.05 26.83 19.60
CA LEU A 193 31.81 27.92 18.98
C LEU A 193 30.91 29.08 18.54
N VAL A 194 29.67 28.79 18.13
CA VAL A 194 28.68 29.79 17.73
C VAL A 194 28.11 30.51 18.96
N ASP A 195 27.83 29.78 20.05
CA ASP A 195 27.40 30.37 21.32
C ASP A 195 28.45 31.34 21.86
N ASP A 196 29.73 30.93 21.89
CA ASP A 196 30.81 31.84 22.28
C ASP A 196 30.80 33.10 21.40
N ARG A 197 30.65 32.95 20.08
CA ARG A 197 30.66 34.08 19.13
C ARG A 197 29.46 35.01 19.30
N LEU A 198 28.28 34.47 19.62
CA LEU A 198 27.07 35.24 19.92
C LEU A 198 27.24 36.03 21.24
N VAL A 199 27.76 35.38 22.29
CA VAL A 199 28.04 36.04 23.58
C VAL A 199 29.07 37.16 23.42
N TYR A 200 30.11 36.96 22.60
CA TYR A 200 31.07 38.03 22.26
C TYR A 200 30.43 39.16 21.45
N GLY A 201 29.54 38.84 20.50
CA GLY A 201 28.80 39.81 19.70
C GLY A 201 27.87 40.69 20.53
N GLU A 202 27.10 40.09 21.43
CA GLU A 202 26.17 40.77 22.33
C GLU A 202 26.92 41.72 23.28
N ARG A 203 28.02 41.26 23.88
CA ARG A 203 28.88 42.11 24.74
C ARG A 203 29.45 43.31 23.98
N ARG A 204 29.86 43.13 22.72
CA ARG A 204 30.39 44.22 21.90
C ARG A 204 29.30 45.20 21.49
N HIS A 205 28.11 44.72 21.15
CA HIS A 205 26.98 45.58 20.80
C HIS A 205 26.49 46.39 22.00
N ARG A 206 26.35 45.75 23.18
CA ARG A 206 25.99 46.42 24.43
C ARG A 206 26.99 47.52 24.80
N ARG A 207 28.30 47.28 24.66
CA ARG A 207 29.33 48.32 24.87
C ARG A 207 29.21 49.46 23.87
N ARG A 208 28.87 49.19 22.60
CA ARG A 208 28.67 50.26 21.61
C ARG A 208 27.44 51.10 21.94
N LEU A 209 26.33 50.48 22.34
CA LEU A 209 25.12 51.20 22.75
C LEU A 209 25.41 52.11 23.95
N GLN A 210 26.13 51.62 24.97
CA GLN A 210 26.52 52.45 26.12
C GLN A 210 27.38 53.66 25.74
N VAL A 211 28.30 53.50 24.77
CA VAL A 211 29.12 54.62 24.29
C VAL A 211 28.30 55.61 23.47
N MET A 212 27.34 55.15 22.67
CA MET A 212 26.44 56.02 21.91
C MET A 212 25.52 56.79 22.85
N GLU A 213 24.90 56.12 23.82
CA GLU A 213 24.03 56.74 24.81
C GLU A 213 24.76 57.84 25.59
N TYR A 214 26.00 57.57 26.02
CA TYR A 214 26.83 58.58 26.69
C TYR A 214 27.17 59.77 25.78
N ARG A 215 27.35 59.56 24.47
CA ARG A 215 27.60 60.64 23.51
C ARG A 215 26.35 61.46 23.24
N ASP A 216 25.23 60.81 23.00
CA ASP A 216 23.94 61.46 22.75
C ASP A 216 23.52 62.31 23.96
N GLU A 217 23.76 61.83 25.19
CA GLU A 217 23.53 62.61 26.41
C GLU A 217 24.41 63.87 26.46
N LYS A 218 25.68 63.77 26.08
CA LYS A 218 26.60 64.92 26.04
C LYS A 218 26.24 65.92 24.94
N ASP A 219 25.84 65.43 23.77
CA ASP A 219 25.43 66.27 22.65
C ASP A 219 24.12 66.99 22.95
N ALA A 220 23.15 66.31 23.59
CA ALA A 220 21.90 66.92 24.04
C ALA A 220 22.13 68.01 25.09
N LEU A 221 23.07 67.80 26.02
CA LEU A 221 23.47 68.83 27.00
C LEU A 221 24.10 70.03 26.30
N ALA A 222 25.03 69.82 25.38
CA ALA A 222 25.69 70.90 24.63
C ALA A 222 24.69 71.71 23.79
N GLU A 223 23.69 71.05 23.20
CA GLU A 223 22.66 71.75 22.42
C GLU A 223 21.71 72.56 23.31
N LYS A 224 21.34 72.02 24.49
CA LYS A 224 20.57 72.77 25.48
C LYS A 224 21.29 74.04 25.93
N ASP A 225 22.59 73.94 26.20
CA ASP A 225 23.40 75.10 26.60
C ASP A 225 23.40 76.20 25.52
N LYS A 226 23.49 75.83 24.24
CA LYS A 226 23.38 76.80 23.13
C LYS A 226 22.00 77.45 23.05
N ILE A 227 20.93 76.67 23.23
CA ILE A 227 19.56 77.18 23.21
C ILE A 227 19.37 78.17 24.35
N ASP A 228 19.79 77.82 25.57
CA ASP A 228 19.70 78.68 26.75
C ASP A 228 20.51 79.96 26.56
N GLU A 229 21.70 79.89 25.96
CA GLU A 229 22.48 81.09 25.64
C GLU A 229 21.79 81.98 24.60
N SER A 230 21.19 81.39 23.56
CA SER A 230 20.43 82.14 22.56
C SER A 230 19.18 82.82 23.17
N HIS A 231 18.53 82.15 24.12
CA HIS A 231 17.39 82.71 24.87
C HIS A 231 17.82 83.88 25.73
N ARG A 232 18.96 83.78 26.44
CA ARG A 232 19.52 84.89 27.22
C ARG A 232 19.83 86.11 26.34
N ARG A 233 20.44 85.90 25.16
CA ARG A 233 20.73 86.99 24.21
C ARG A 233 19.45 87.66 23.67
N ARG A 234 18.43 86.87 23.30
CA ARG A 234 17.14 87.40 22.84
C ARG A 234 16.36 88.10 23.95
N SER A 235 16.45 87.64 25.19
CA SER A 235 15.84 88.34 26.33
C SER A 235 16.52 89.69 26.54
N ALA A 236 17.86 89.71 26.62
CA ALA A 236 18.60 90.95 26.77
C ALA A 236 18.32 91.96 25.63
N SER A 237 18.16 91.48 24.39
CA SER A 237 17.81 92.34 23.26
C SER A 237 16.38 92.88 23.35
N ARG A 238 15.41 92.04 23.74
CA ARG A 238 14.01 92.47 23.94
C ARG A 238 13.87 93.44 25.10
N ASP A 239 14.61 93.22 26.18
CA ASP A 239 14.62 94.14 27.32
C ASP A 239 15.19 95.50 26.88
N ALA A 240 16.27 95.52 26.09
CA ALA A 240 16.82 96.76 25.52
C ALA A 240 15.84 97.48 24.57
N GLU A 241 15.17 96.76 23.66
CA GLU A 241 14.13 97.32 22.79
C GLU A 241 12.95 97.87 23.58
N MET A 242 12.55 97.19 24.67
CA MET A 242 11.47 97.65 25.53
C MET A 242 11.85 98.95 26.27
N PHE A 243 13.11 99.11 26.68
CA PHE A 243 13.60 100.38 27.23
C PHE A 243 13.53 101.51 26.19
N ASP A 244 13.96 101.27 24.95
CA ASP A 244 13.87 102.26 23.85
C ASP A 244 12.41 102.69 23.57
N ASP A 245 11.45 101.75 23.59
CA ASP A 245 10.04 102.05 23.37
C ASP A 245 9.41 102.82 24.55
N ILE A 246 9.85 102.56 25.78
CA ILE A 246 9.45 103.35 26.96
C ILE A 246 9.96 104.79 26.83
N ASP A 247 11.20 104.99 26.37
CA ASP A 247 11.75 106.32 26.17
C ASP A 247 10.98 107.09 25.08
N ARG A 248 10.65 106.44 23.96
CA ARG A 248 9.79 107.03 22.91
C ARG A 248 8.39 107.39 23.40
N LEU A 249 7.78 106.55 24.24
CA LEU A 249 6.48 106.84 24.83
C LEU A 249 6.55 108.03 25.80
N THR A 250 7.64 108.13 26.55
CA THR A 250 7.92 109.25 27.46
C THR A 250 8.07 110.56 26.68
N GLU A 251 8.82 110.56 25.57
CA GLU A 251 8.92 111.71 24.67
C GLU A 251 7.57 112.14 24.10
N ARG A 252 6.72 111.18 23.68
CA ARG A 252 5.36 111.49 23.20
C ARG A 252 4.47 112.09 24.27
N LEU A 253 4.59 111.65 25.51
CA LEU A 253 3.83 112.21 26.63
C LEU A 253 4.30 113.62 26.97
N LEU A 254 5.60 113.91 26.86
CA LEU A 254 6.16 115.25 27.05
C LEU A 254 5.80 116.21 25.90
N ALA A 255 5.62 115.71 24.67
CA ALA A 255 5.23 116.51 23.50
C ALA A 255 3.73 116.81 23.42
N ARG A 256 2.89 116.27 24.32
CA ARG A 256 1.45 116.54 24.36
C ARG A 256 1.17 117.83 25.13
N PRO A 257 0.61 118.90 24.52
CA PRO A 257 0.33 120.15 25.21
C PRO A 257 -0.79 119.98 26.27
N PRO A 258 -0.70 120.69 27.41
CA PRO A 258 -1.69 120.58 28.49
C PRO A 258 -3.06 121.08 28.03
N SER A 259 -4.08 120.24 28.22
CA SER A 259 -5.47 120.61 27.97
C SER A 259 -6.04 121.45 29.12
N PRO A 260 -6.71 122.58 28.85
CA PRO A 260 -7.20 123.52 29.86
C PRO A 260 -8.41 122.99 30.65
N ALA A 261 -8.51 123.49 31.89
CA ALA A 261 -9.34 123.03 32.98
C ALA A 261 -10.86 123.32 32.87
N ALA A 262 -11.62 122.48 33.62
CA ALA A 262 -12.90 122.73 34.31
C ALA A 262 -14.20 122.70 33.45
N PRO A 263 -15.40 122.32 34.02
CA PRO A 263 -15.83 122.57 35.40
C PRO A 263 -16.60 121.46 36.15
N THR A 264 -16.81 121.81 37.43
CA THR A 264 -17.63 121.25 38.52
C THR A 264 -19.10 120.93 38.17
N GLY A 265 -19.65 119.87 38.79
CA GLY A 265 -21.09 119.81 39.12
C GLY A 265 -21.73 118.42 39.28
N GLY A 266 -22.02 118.03 40.54
CA GLY A 266 -23.37 117.56 40.94
C GLY A 266 -23.69 116.05 40.97
N GLN A 267 -23.87 115.51 42.20
CA GLN A 267 -24.91 114.59 42.71
C GLN A 267 -25.35 113.39 41.84
N GLY A 268 -25.13 112.11 42.20
CA GLY A 268 -25.80 111.33 43.29
C GLY A 268 -27.15 110.72 42.80
N PRO A 269 -27.76 109.64 43.38
CA PRO A 269 -27.41 108.82 44.56
C PRO A 269 -27.64 107.27 44.40
N GLY A 270 -27.35 106.50 45.46
CA GLY A 270 -28.31 105.48 45.95
C GLY A 270 -28.01 103.98 45.83
N ARG A 271 -27.56 103.39 46.96
CA ARG A 271 -27.96 102.09 47.58
C ARG A 271 -28.19 100.84 46.72
N ARG A 272 -27.39 99.79 46.95
CA ARG A 272 -27.70 98.66 47.87
C ARG A 272 -26.45 97.83 48.15
#